data_AF-A0A525CKJ0-F1
#
_entry.id   AF-A0A525CKJ0-F1
#
_cell.length_a   1.000
_cell.length_b   1.000
_cell.length_c   1.000
_cell.angle_alpha   90.00
_cell.angle_beta   90.00
_cell.angle_gamma   90.00
#
_symmetry.space_group_name_H-M   'P 1'
#
loop_
_entity.id
_entity.type
_entity.pdbx_description
1 polymer ?
#
loop_
_entity_poly.entity_id
_entity_poly.type
_entity_poly.pdbx_seq_one_letter_code
_entity_poly.pdbx_strand_id
1 'polypeptide(L)'
;MSWTVSVSTRAHKGLRKLPKAVRNALALLMADIADTGPVRGDWPNYGKLGGRRHHCHLRKGRPTYVAVWEEAAGNIRLVEVNYVGTHEKAPY
;
A
#
# COMPACT_ATOMS: atom_id res chain seq x y z
N MET A 1 -13.56 15.03 -4.72
CA MET A 1 -13.86 13.64 -5.17
C MET A 1 -12.75 12.75 -4.66
N SER A 2 -13.06 11.80 -3.80
CA SER A 2 -12.12 10.85 -3.18
C SER A 2 -11.71 9.73 -4.14
N TRP A 3 -10.60 9.06 -3.83
CA TRP A 3 -10.18 7.83 -4.47
C TRP A 3 -10.82 6.61 -3.80
N THR A 4 -11.20 5.63 -4.60
CA THR A 4 -11.64 4.32 -4.09
C THR A 4 -10.42 3.44 -3.88
N VAL A 5 -10.19 2.98 -2.65
CA VAL A 5 -9.05 2.13 -2.29
C VAL A 5 -9.56 0.75 -1.87
N SER A 6 -9.07 -0.29 -2.54
CA SER A 6 -9.39 -1.68 -2.24
C SER A 6 -8.14 -2.48 -1.86
N VAL A 7 -8.35 -3.64 -1.24
CA VAL A 7 -7.29 -4.60 -0.94
C VAL A 7 -7.57 -5.87 -1.74
N SER A 8 -6.61 -6.31 -2.54
CA SER A 8 -6.78 -7.53 -3.32
C SER A 8 -7.00 -8.75 -2.43
N THR A 9 -7.70 -9.77 -2.94
CA THR A 9 -7.91 -11.04 -2.23
C THR A 9 -6.58 -11.68 -1.79
N ARG A 10 -5.51 -11.50 -2.59
CA ARG A 10 -4.15 -11.98 -2.26
C ARG A 10 -3.58 -11.22 -1.07
N ALA A 11 -3.63 -9.88 -1.10
CA ALA A 11 -3.12 -9.04 -0.02
C ALA A 11 -3.90 -9.28 1.29
N HIS A 12 -5.21 -9.53 1.20
CA HIS A 12 -6.06 -9.79 2.36
C HIS A 12 -5.63 -11.04 3.15
N LYS A 13 -5.09 -12.07 2.49
CA LYS A 13 -4.53 -13.27 3.16
C LYS A 13 -3.30 -12.93 4.00
N GLY A 14 -2.44 -12.04 3.51
CA GLY A 14 -1.27 -11.54 4.23
C GLY A 14 -1.66 -10.66 5.41
N LEU A 15 -2.60 -9.74 5.19
CA LEU A 15 -3.08 -8.76 6.17
C LEU A 15 -3.48 -9.39 7.52
N ARG A 16 -4.19 -10.53 7.49
CA ARG A 16 -4.67 -11.23 8.70
C ARG A 16 -3.54 -11.71 9.61
N LYS A 17 -2.35 -11.96 9.05
CA LYS A 17 -1.17 -12.48 9.78
C LYS A 17 -0.25 -11.37 10.29
N LEU A 18 -0.51 -10.11 9.93
CA LEU A 18 0.36 -9.00 10.28
C LEU A 18 0.17 -8.53 11.73
N PRO A 19 1.20 -8.02 12.40
CA PRO A 19 1.06 -7.36 13.69
C PRO A 19 0.04 -6.21 13.64
N LYS A 20 -0.67 -5.97 14.75
CA LYS A 20 -1.70 -4.91 14.85
C LYS A 20 -1.18 -3.53 14.40
N ALA A 21 0.03 -3.16 14.80
CA ALA A 21 0.65 -1.90 14.41
C ALA A 21 0.82 -1.74 12.90
N VAL A 22 1.18 -2.82 12.19
CA VAL A 22 1.33 -2.81 10.73
C VAL A 22 -0.03 -2.68 10.03
N ARG A 23 -1.06 -3.34 10.57
CA ARG A 23 -2.45 -3.20 10.06
C ARG A 23 -2.97 -1.78 10.24
N ASN A 24 -2.69 -1.16 11.39
CA ASN A 24 -3.06 0.23 11.65
C ASN A 24 -2.35 1.20 10.69
N ALA A 25 -1.04 0.98 10.46
CA ALA A 25 -0.28 1.78 9.50
C ALA A 25 -0.83 1.64 8.07
N LEU A 26 -1.21 0.42 7.66
CA LEU A 26 -1.87 0.21 6.37
C LEU A 26 -3.22 0.95 6.30
N ALA A 27 -4.04 0.88 7.35
CA ALA A 27 -5.33 1.55 7.36
C ALA A 27 -5.19 3.07 7.23
N LEU A 28 -4.19 3.66 7.89
CA LEU A 28 -3.85 5.08 7.76
C LEU A 28 -3.38 5.40 6.32
N LEU A 29 -2.52 4.56 5.74
CA LEU A 29 -2.06 4.73 4.35
C LEU A 29 -3.23 4.71 3.37
N MET A 30 -4.16 3.76 3.54
CA MET A 30 -5.34 3.66 2.69
C MET A 30 -6.27 4.88 2.82
N ALA A 31 -6.42 5.42 4.04
CA ALA A 31 -7.21 6.62 4.27
C ALA A 31 -6.59 7.85 3.57
N ASP A 32 -5.27 8.02 3.68
CA ASP A 32 -4.56 9.12 3.03
C ASP A 32 -4.60 8.98 1.49
N ILE A 33 -4.47 7.76 0.96
CA ILE A 33 -4.65 7.51 -0.48
C ILE A 33 -6.08 7.85 -0.91
N ALA A 34 -7.09 7.49 -0.11
CA ALA A 34 -8.48 7.80 -0.42
C ALA A 34 -8.75 9.31 -0.50
N ASP A 35 -8.08 10.10 0.34
CA ASP A 35 -8.24 11.56 0.39
C ASP A 35 -7.41 12.29 -0.68
N THR A 36 -6.12 11.98 -0.75
CA THR A 36 -5.12 12.76 -1.51
C THR A 36 -4.61 12.07 -2.77
N GLY A 37 -4.86 10.77 -2.91
CA GLY A 37 -4.47 9.96 -4.07
C GLY A 37 -3.23 9.08 -3.87
N PRO A 38 -2.85 8.33 -4.93
CA PRO A 38 -1.90 7.21 -4.86
C PRO A 38 -0.44 7.64 -4.67
N VAL A 39 -0.10 8.89 -4.98
CA VAL A 39 1.25 9.41 -4.79
C VAL A 39 1.38 9.91 -3.35
N ARG A 40 2.21 9.23 -2.57
CA ARG A 40 2.40 9.47 -1.13
C ARG A 40 3.81 9.95 -0.82
N GLY A 41 4.28 10.97 -1.55
CA GLY A 41 5.63 11.54 -1.35
C GLY A 41 5.87 12.17 0.02
N ASP A 42 4.79 12.44 0.76
CA ASP A 42 4.74 12.85 2.16
C ASP A 42 4.85 11.69 3.15
N TRP A 43 4.63 10.45 2.71
CA TRP A 43 4.80 9.27 3.56
C TRP A 43 6.26 8.87 3.70
N PRO A 44 6.70 8.49 4.91
CA PRO A 44 8.09 8.13 5.14
C PRO A 44 8.45 6.85 4.37
N ASN A 45 9.49 6.93 3.54
CA ASN A 45 10.00 5.82 2.71
C ASN A 45 8.95 5.28 1.72
N TYR A 46 8.16 6.20 1.17
CA TYR A 46 7.45 5.97 -0.08
C TYR A 46 8.45 5.88 -1.25
N GLY A 47 8.14 5.04 -2.23
CA GLY A 47 8.89 4.92 -3.47
C GLY A 47 7.99 4.54 -4.64
N LYS A 48 8.29 5.09 -5.82
CA LYS A 48 7.61 4.74 -7.07
C LYS A 48 8.34 3.56 -7.72
N LEU A 49 7.61 2.50 -8.06
CA LEU A 49 8.14 1.27 -8.67
C LEU A 49 8.12 1.28 -10.21
N GLY A 50 7.68 2.38 -10.80
CA GLY A 50 7.51 2.54 -12.24
C GLY A 50 6.05 2.39 -12.68
N GLY A 51 5.70 3.06 -13.78
CA GLY A 51 4.32 3.13 -14.26
C GLY A 51 3.38 3.69 -13.20
N ARG A 52 2.32 2.92 -12.90
CA ARG A 52 1.26 3.19 -11.91
C ARG A 52 1.47 2.43 -10.59
N ARG A 53 2.67 1.86 -10.36
CA ARG A 53 2.99 1.05 -9.18
C ARG A 53 3.76 1.86 -8.15
N HIS A 54 3.42 1.63 -6.88
CA HIS A 54 3.93 2.36 -5.73
C HIS A 54 4.22 1.40 -4.59
N HIS A 55 5.13 1.78 -3.71
CA HIS A 55 5.33 1.11 -2.43
C HIS A 55 5.49 2.10 -1.28
N CYS A 56 5.30 1.60 -0.06
CA CYS A 56 5.69 2.31 1.16
C CYS A 56 6.08 1.31 2.25
N HIS A 57 7.07 1.68 3.06
CA HIS A 57 7.43 0.93 4.25
C HIS A 57 6.49 1.29 5.40
N LEU A 58 5.69 0.31 5.86
CA LEU A 58 4.73 0.48 6.96
C LEU A 58 5.40 0.39 8.34
N ARG A 59 6.48 -0.38 8.44
CA ARG A 59 7.26 -0.55 9.67
C ARG A 59 8.68 -0.97 9.33
N LYS A 60 9.66 -0.20 9.80
CA LYS A 60 11.09 -0.55 9.73
C LYS A 60 11.46 -1.57 10.80
N GLY A 61 12.54 -2.33 10.57
CA GLY A 61 13.11 -3.28 11.52
C GLY A 61 13.38 -4.65 10.89
N ARG A 62 13.49 -5.69 11.72
CA ARG A 62 13.65 -7.08 11.29
C ARG A 62 12.51 -7.92 11.89
N PRO A 63 11.46 -8.25 11.11
CA PRO A 63 11.27 -7.97 9.69
C PRO A 63 10.79 -6.53 9.41
N THR A 64 11.11 -6.02 8.21
CA THR A 64 10.53 -4.78 7.67
C THR A 64 9.25 -5.12 6.92
N TYR A 65 8.19 -4.32 7.12
CA TYR A 65 6.90 -4.51 6.47
C TYR A 65 6.63 -3.42 5.45
N VAL A 66 6.07 -3.79 4.31
CA VAL A 66 5.73 -2.89 3.21
C VAL A 66 4.32 -3.14 2.68
N ALA A 67 3.77 -2.13 2.02
CA ALA A 67 2.60 -2.23 1.15
C ALA A 67 3.01 -1.86 -0.28
N VAL A 68 2.42 -2.55 -1.25
CA VAL A 68 2.52 -2.22 -2.68
C VAL A 68 1.11 -2.04 -3.22
N TRP A 69 0.90 -1.00 -4.02
CA TRP A 69 -0.38 -0.71 -4.65
C TRP A 69 -0.19 -0.22 -6.08
N GLU A 70 -1.28 -0.29 -6.83
CA GLU A 70 -1.33 0.13 -8.22
C GLU A 70 -2.59 0.95 -8.50
N GLU A 71 -2.44 2.00 -9.32
CA GLU A 71 -3.54 2.79 -9.84
C GLU A 71 -4.22 2.06 -11.00
N ALA A 72 -5.55 2.12 -11.11
CA ALA A 72 -6.27 1.58 -12.27
C ALA A 72 -5.95 2.33 -13.57
N ALA A 73 -6.10 1.64 -14.70
CA ALA A 73 -5.87 2.24 -16.01
C ALA A 73 -7.06 3.12 -16.42
N GLY A 74 -6.82 4.10 -17.31
CA GLY A 74 -7.91 4.86 -17.92
C GLY A 74 -8.47 6.00 -17.07
N ASN A 75 -7.65 6.64 -16.23
CA ASN A 75 -8.02 7.81 -15.40
C ASN A 75 -9.17 7.56 -14.42
N ILE A 76 -9.39 6.30 -14.02
CA ILE A 76 -10.34 5.93 -12.99
C ILE A 76 -9.66 6.14 -11.63
N ARG A 77 -10.30 6.86 -10.71
CA ARG A 77 -9.77 7.10 -9.34
C ARG A 77 -9.88 5.86 -8.45
N LEU A 78 -9.30 4.75 -8.89
CA LEU A 78 -9.27 3.47 -8.21
C LEU A 78 -7.82 3.08 -7.93
N VAL A 79 -7.56 2.65 -6.69
CA VAL A 79 -6.29 2.09 -6.25
C VAL A 79 -6.55 0.72 -5.66
N GLU A 80 -5.72 -0.27 -6.04
CA GLU A 80 -5.73 -1.58 -5.40
C GLU A 80 -4.40 -1.82 -4.67
N VAL A 81 -4.48 -2.11 -3.37
CA VAL A 81 -3.36 -2.66 -2.60
C VAL A 81 -3.20 -4.13 -2.98
N ASN A 82 -2.18 -4.43 -3.78
CA ASN A 82 -1.94 -5.75 -4.35
C ASN A 82 -1.02 -6.62 -3.47
N TYR A 83 -0.28 -6.02 -2.54
CA TYR A 83 0.56 -6.72 -1.57
C TYR A 83 0.68 -5.98 -0.24
N VAL A 84 0.67 -6.74 0.85
CA VAL A 84 1.10 -6.27 2.18
C VAL A 84 1.78 -7.42 2.92
N GLY A 85 3.00 -7.19 3.39
CA GLY A 85 3.83 -8.26 3.92
C GLY A 85 5.25 -7.81 4.24
N THR A 86 6.17 -8.77 4.39
CA THR A 86 7.58 -8.44 4.61
C THR A 86 8.22 -7.90 3.34
N HIS A 87 9.25 -7.08 3.49
CA HIS A 87 10.00 -6.51 2.38
C HIS A 87 10.63 -7.59 1.49
N GLU A 88 11.13 -8.69 2.06
CA GLU A 88 11.82 -9.73 1.27
C GLU A 88 10.90 -10.48 0.29
N LYS A 89 9.58 -10.45 0.52
CA LYS A 89 8.58 -11.13 -0.31
C LYS A 89 7.77 -10.16 -1.19
N ALA A 90 8.13 -8.88 -1.20
CA ALA A 90 7.41 -7.86 -1.95
C ALA A 90 7.62 -8.03 -3.46
N PRO A 91 6.57 -7.83 -4.28
CA PRO A 91 6.64 -7.97 -5.73
C PRO A 91 7.15 -6.67 -6.38
N TYR A 92 8.45 -6.41 -6.25
CA TYR A 92 9.11 -5.29 -6.94
C TYR A 92 9.23 -5.54 -8.45
#